data_AF-A0A7J4NZ63-F1
#
_entry.id   AF-A0A7J4NZ63-F1
#
_cell.length_a   1.000
_cell.length_b   1.000
_cell.length_c   1.000
_cell.angle_alpha   90.00
_cell.angle_beta   90.00
_cell.angle_gamma   90.00
#
_symmetry.space_group_name_H-M   'P 1'
#
loop_
_entity.id
_entity.type
_entity.pdbx_description
1 polymer ?
#
loop_
_entity_poly.entity_id
_entity_poly.type
_entity_poly.pdbx_seq_one_letter_code
_entity_poly.pdbx_strand_id
1 'polypeptide(L)'
;MRHYVDLHLRPQTPEQAREMTLLATELGYAHVASTKLADNTAFRIDIDAKRGKELQDALRRNRRRYDVVAVRCLSKEVARMVAKDDRVDIILFPEDPAQRKQNWLDHHEAGLIDGTGHAYEINTSELLATSPTRLSKVISIIKRDLAVASRHDIPVVLSSGATTPLMMREPRALTALATLLDIDEDYAADMASTIPEAILERNHARLEEEP
;
A
#
# COMPACT_ATOMS: atom_id res chain seq x y z
N MET A 1 -12.99 18.47 5.82
CA MET A 1 -12.35 18.36 4.50
C MET A 1 -11.46 17.13 4.57
N ARG A 2 -11.54 16.19 3.62
CA ARG A 2 -10.72 14.97 3.66
C ARG A 2 -9.26 15.32 3.32
N HIS A 3 -8.31 14.78 4.06
CA HIS A 3 -6.89 14.86 3.73
C HIS A 3 -6.52 13.64 2.90
N TYR A 4 -6.22 13.85 1.63
CA TYR A 4 -5.83 12.74 0.76
C TYR A 4 -4.36 12.41 0.95
N VAL A 5 -4.06 11.12 1.00
CA VAL A 5 -2.73 10.60 1.30
C VAL A 5 -2.37 9.52 0.29
N ASP A 6 -1.19 9.65 -0.33
CA ASP A 6 -0.61 8.60 -1.18
C ASP A 6 0.56 7.95 -0.47
N LEU A 7 0.40 6.72 -0.01
CA LEU A 7 1.43 6.02 0.76
C LEU A 7 2.49 5.34 -0.11
N HIS A 8 2.42 5.42 -1.46
CA HIS A 8 3.32 4.61 -2.29
C HIS A 8 3.89 5.31 -3.53
N LEU A 9 4.72 6.31 -3.31
CA LEU A 9 5.62 6.81 -4.36
C LEU A 9 6.88 5.93 -4.48
N ARG A 10 7.21 5.53 -5.72
CA ARG A 10 8.33 4.64 -6.07
C ARG A 10 9.40 5.30 -6.97
N PRO A 11 9.90 6.49 -6.61
CA PRO A 11 10.91 7.15 -7.41
C PRO A 11 12.20 6.33 -7.47
N GLN A 12 12.89 6.42 -8.61
CA GLN A 12 14.18 5.78 -8.83
C GLN A 12 15.33 6.54 -8.16
N THR A 13 15.23 7.87 -8.06
CA THR A 13 16.24 8.74 -7.46
C THR A 13 15.65 9.72 -6.44
N PRO A 14 16.46 10.27 -5.50
CA PRO A 14 16.00 11.33 -4.60
C PRO A 14 15.52 12.60 -5.31
N GLU A 15 16.11 12.95 -6.45
CA GLU A 15 15.67 14.10 -7.26
C GLU A 15 14.25 13.89 -7.78
N GLN A 16 13.97 12.69 -8.31
CA GLN A 16 12.62 12.32 -8.74
C GLN A 16 11.65 12.28 -7.55
N ALA A 17 12.11 11.86 -6.37
CA ALA A 17 11.29 11.88 -5.15
C ALA A 17 10.84 13.31 -4.79
N ARG A 18 11.74 14.29 -4.89
CA ARG A 18 11.42 15.72 -4.69
C ARG A 18 10.42 16.23 -5.73
N GLU A 19 10.66 15.94 -7.00
CA GLU A 19 9.75 16.30 -8.10
C GLU A 19 8.34 15.73 -7.87
N MET A 20 8.24 14.45 -7.53
CA MET A 20 6.96 13.79 -7.26
C MET A 20 6.29 14.34 -6.00
N THR A 21 7.05 14.70 -4.96
CA THR A 21 6.49 15.32 -3.74
C THR A 21 5.89 16.69 -4.02
N LEU A 22 6.58 17.52 -4.83
CA LEU A 22 6.06 18.82 -5.27
C LEU A 22 4.77 18.64 -6.09
N LEU A 23 4.79 17.72 -7.06
CA LEU A 23 3.61 17.40 -7.85
C LEU A 23 2.45 16.88 -6.99
N ALA A 24 2.71 16.07 -5.96
CA ALA A 24 1.66 15.61 -5.05
C ALA A 24 0.94 16.79 -4.37
N THR A 25 1.71 17.80 -3.95
CA THR A 25 1.15 19.03 -3.35
C THR A 25 0.28 19.77 -4.36
N GLU A 26 0.75 19.93 -5.59
CA GLU A 26 -0.03 20.57 -6.68
C GLU A 26 -1.31 19.80 -7.02
N LEU A 27 -1.27 18.46 -6.95
CA LEU A 27 -2.41 17.57 -7.17
C LEU A 27 -3.41 17.56 -5.99
N GLY A 28 -3.06 18.17 -4.85
CA GLY A 28 -3.94 18.29 -3.69
C GLY A 28 -3.83 17.16 -2.66
N TYR A 29 -2.70 16.44 -2.62
CA TYR A 29 -2.39 15.53 -1.50
C TYR A 29 -1.94 16.32 -0.27
N ALA A 30 -2.43 15.93 0.90
CA ALA A 30 -2.00 16.48 2.18
C ALA A 30 -0.68 15.86 2.64
N HIS A 31 -0.53 14.55 2.45
CA HIS A 31 0.66 13.79 2.80
C HIS A 31 1.01 12.76 1.72
N VAL A 32 2.29 12.45 1.61
CA VAL A 32 2.76 11.34 0.77
C VAL A 32 3.83 10.54 1.51
N ALA A 33 3.92 9.26 1.17
CA ALA A 33 5.05 8.41 1.55
C ALA A 33 5.82 7.92 0.32
N SER A 34 7.15 7.89 0.45
CA SER A 34 8.07 7.58 -0.65
C SER A 34 9.12 6.57 -0.23
N THR A 35 9.48 5.70 -1.17
CA THR A 35 10.60 4.74 -1.02
C THR A 35 11.99 5.39 -1.15
N LYS A 36 12.06 6.68 -1.47
CA LYS A 36 13.29 7.49 -1.44
C LYS A 36 13.05 8.76 -0.63
N LEU A 37 14.09 9.20 0.06
CA LEU A 37 14.05 10.38 0.90
C LEU A 37 13.81 11.65 0.06
N ALA A 38 12.85 12.46 0.50
CA ALA A 38 12.55 13.81 0.04
C ALA A 38 12.01 14.61 1.23
N ASP A 39 12.16 15.93 1.19
CA ASP A 39 11.67 16.81 2.26
C ASP A 39 10.13 16.79 2.29
N ASN A 40 9.53 16.91 3.49
CA ASN A 40 8.07 16.89 3.71
C ASN A 40 7.35 15.60 3.24
N THR A 41 8.06 14.48 3.23
CA THR A 41 7.54 13.18 2.80
C THR A 41 7.83 12.12 3.85
N ALA A 42 6.83 11.28 4.16
CA ALA A 42 7.02 10.12 5.02
C ALA A 42 7.91 9.09 4.31
N PHE A 43 8.84 8.50 5.04
CA PHE A 43 9.78 7.52 4.48
C PHE A 43 9.22 6.10 4.60
N ARG A 44 9.04 5.45 3.45
CA ARG A 44 8.51 4.09 3.36
C ARG A 44 9.57 3.08 2.96
N ILE A 45 9.47 1.87 3.50
CA ILE A 45 10.19 0.70 3.00
C ILE A 45 9.22 -0.38 2.53
N ASP A 46 9.54 -0.96 1.37
CA ASP A 46 8.93 -2.19 0.88
C ASP A 46 9.90 -3.37 1.16
N ILE A 47 9.46 -4.34 1.95
CA ILE A 47 10.23 -5.54 2.27
C ILE A 47 9.69 -6.71 1.43
N ASP A 48 10.54 -7.21 0.54
CA ASP A 48 10.32 -8.44 -0.20
C ASP A 48 11.04 -9.60 0.52
N ALA A 49 10.28 -10.47 1.19
CA ALA A 49 10.82 -11.64 1.87
C ALA A 49 10.20 -12.92 1.31
N LYS A 50 11.00 -13.98 1.15
CA LYS A 50 10.50 -15.31 0.75
C LYS A 50 10.39 -16.27 1.94
N ARG A 51 11.13 -16.01 3.03
CA ARG A 51 11.23 -16.85 4.22
C ARG A 51 11.05 -16.03 5.49
N GLY A 52 10.58 -16.68 6.54
CA GLY A 52 10.32 -16.02 7.83
C GLY A 52 11.52 -15.35 8.47
N LYS A 53 12.69 -15.99 8.42
CA LYS A 53 13.92 -15.44 9.02
C LYS A 53 14.35 -14.13 8.35
N GLU A 54 14.29 -14.08 7.02
CA GLU A 54 14.63 -12.88 6.23
C GLU A 54 13.69 -11.71 6.58
N LEU A 55 12.39 -12.00 6.72
CA LEU A 55 11.40 -11.02 7.17
C LEU A 55 11.73 -10.48 8.56
N GLN A 56 11.96 -11.37 9.54
CA GLN A 56 12.26 -10.98 10.92
C GLN A 56 13.51 -10.10 11.01
N ASP A 57 14.58 -10.48 10.31
CA ASP A 57 15.82 -9.71 10.28
C ASP A 57 15.64 -8.35 9.58
N ALA A 58 14.79 -8.27 8.56
CA ALA A 58 14.45 -7.01 7.90
C ALA A 58 13.61 -6.09 8.80
N LEU A 59 12.57 -6.62 9.47
CA LEU A 59 11.70 -5.84 10.35
C LEU A 59 12.46 -5.27 11.56
N ARG A 60 13.31 -6.08 12.20
CA ARG A 60 14.17 -5.64 13.32
C ARG A 60 15.06 -4.47 12.95
N ARG A 61 15.62 -4.47 11.73
CA ARG A 61 16.55 -3.42 11.28
C ARG A 61 15.87 -2.14 10.83
N ASN A 62 14.64 -2.22 10.31
CA ASN A 62 14.02 -1.12 9.61
C ASN A 62 12.91 -0.44 10.39
N ARG A 63 12.24 -1.10 11.34
CA ARG A 63 10.99 -0.53 11.86
C ARG A 63 11.11 0.86 12.50
N ARG A 64 12.26 1.19 13.12
CA ARG A 64 12.53 2.50 13.73
C ARG A 64 13.08 3.56 12.76
N ARG A 65 13.30 3.18 11.49
CA ARG A 65 13.97 4.03 10.48
C ARG A 65 13.03 4.54 9.40
N TYR A 66 11.81 4.02 9.37
CA TYR A 66 10.81 4.29 8.35
C TYR A 66 9.47 4.56 9.04
N ASP A 67 8.77 5.54 8.50
CA ASP A 67 7.43 5.94 8.94
C ASP A 67 6.39 4.89 8.53
N VAL A 68 6.61 4.21 7.40
CA VAL A 68 5.72 3.16 6.89
C VAL A 68 6.53 1.92 6.51
N VAL A 69 6.14 0.76 7.03
CA VAL A 69 6.71 -0.55 6.68
C VAL A 69 5.66 -1.38 5.95
N ALA A 70 5.90 -1.58 4.66
CA ALA A 70 5.09 -2.47 3.83
C ALA A 70 5.83 -3.78 3.56
N VAL A 71 5.09 -4.90 3.52
CA VAL A 71 5.65 -6.21 3.19
C VAL A 71 4.92 -6.79 1.98
N ARG A 72 5.70 -7.22 0.99
CA ARG A 72 5.18 -8.02 -0.13
C ARG A 72 5.22 -9.50 0.22
N CYS A 73 4.05 -10.10 0.34
CA CYS A 73 3.91 -11.51 0.69
C CYS A 73 4.19 -12.39 -0.53
N LEU A 74 5.44 -12.89 -0.64
CA LEU A 74 5.88 -13.79 -1.71
C LEU A 74 5.65 -15.29 -1.41
N SER A 75 5.17 -15.62 -0.21
CA SER A 75 4.80 -16.98 0.20
C SER A 75 3.70 -16.94 1.28
N LYS A 76 2.94 -18.02 1.41
CA LYS A 76 1.96 -18.17 2.50
C LYS A 76 2.61 -18.15 3.89
N GLU A 77 3.83 -18.68 4.01
CA GLU A 77 4.61 -18.60 5.27
C GLU A 77 4.82 -17.15 5.70
N VAL A 78 5.27 -16.31 4.76
CA VAL A 78 5.50 -14.87 5.01
C VAL A 78 4.20 -14.16 5.35
N ALA A 79 3.09 -14.43 4.63
CA ALA A 79 1.79 -13.83 4.93
C ALA A 79 1.32 -14.10 6.37
N ARG A 80 1.42 -15.35 6.83
CA ARG A 80 1.05 -15.76 8.19
C ARG A 80 1.91 -15.12 9.27
N MET A 81 3.18 -14.86 8.96
CA MET A 81 4.10 -14.20 9.89
C MET A 81 3.80 -12.71 9.97
N VAL A 82 3.58 -12.06 8.83
CA VAL A 82 3.20 -10.65 8.76
C VAL A 82 1.93 -10.40 9.57
N ALA A 83 0.91 -11.26 9.41
CA ALA A 83 -0.35 -11.13 10.13
C ALA A 83 -0.19 -11.06 11.68
N LYS A 84 0.92 -11.56 12.22
CA LYS A 84 1.19 -11.60 13.68
C LYS A 84 2.20 -10.56 14.13
N ASP A 85 2.70 -9.71 13.24
CA ASP A 85 3.86 -8.86 13.49
C ASP A 85 3.49 -7.38 13.37
N ASP A 86 3.24 -6.74 14.52
CA ASP A 86 2.83 -5.33 14.68
C ASP A 86 3.82 -4.28 14.15
N ARG A 87 4.97 -4.71 13.63
CA ARG A 87 5.93 -3.86 12.95
C ARG A 87 5.57 -3.67 11.47
N VAL A 88 4.63 -4.44 10.93
CA VAL A 88 4.15 -4.26 9.57
C VAL A 88 2.91 -3.38 9.58
N ASP A 89 2.85 -2.40 8.67
CA ASP A 89 1.70 -1.51 8.55
C ASP A 89 0.82 -1.92 7.37
N ILE A 90 1.46 -2.28 6.25
CA ILE A 90 0.81 -2.53 4.97
C ILE A 90 1.23 -3.89 4.41
N ILE A 91 0.26 -4.63 3.87
CA ILE A 91 0.45 -5.91 3.20
C ILE A 91 0.17 -5.74 1.71
N LEU A 92 1.06 -6.30 0.90
CA LEU A 92 1.01 -6.28 -0.56
C LEU A 92 1.11 -7.71 -1.09
N PHE A 93 0.46 -7.98 -2.22
CA PHE A 93 0.73 -9.18 -3.00
C PHE A 93 1.53 -8.85 -4.27
N PRO A 94 2.15 -9.84 -4.94
CA PRO A 94 2.88 -9.62 -6.18
C PRO A 94 2.00 -8.96 -7.26
N GLU A 95 2.52 -7.92 -7.92
CA GLU A 95 1.85 -7.24 -9.04
C GLU A 95 1.76 -8.11 -10.30
N ASP A 96 2.64 -9.11 -10.43
CA ASP A 96 2.60 -10.05 -11.54
C ASP A 96 1.45 -11.06 -11.37
N PRO A 97 0.50 -11.14 -12.33
CA PRO A 97 -0.64 -12.03 -12.22
C PRO A 97 -0.29 -13.52 -12.12
N ALA A 98 0.86 -13.97 -12.65
CA ALA A 98 1.27 -15.36 -12.54
C ALA A 98 1.75 -15.69 -11.12
N GLN A 99 2.45 -14.76 -10.47
CA GLN A 99 2.85 -14.89 -9.05
C GLN A 99 1.66 -14.74 -8.10
N ARG A 100 0.73 -13.83 -8.41
CA ARG A 100 -0.47 -13.59 -7.60
C ARG A 100 -1.43 -14.79 -7.60
N LYS A 101 -1.38 -15.65 -8.62
CA LYS A 101 -2.08 -16.95 -8.59
C LYS A 101 -1.55 -17.93 -7.55
N GLN A 102 -0.32 -17.73 -7.07
CA GLN A 102 0.30 -18.59 -6.06
C GLN A 102 0.21 -17.97 -4.66
N ASN A 103 0.21 -16.63 -4.59
CA ASN A 103 0.12 -15.86 -3.35
C ASN A 103 -0.89 -14.72 -3.51
N TRP A 104 -2.02 -14.82 -2.83
CA TRP A 104 -3.10 -13.83 -2.81
C TRP A 104 -3.75 -13.79 -1.42
N LEU A 105 -4.64 -12.82 -1.22
CA LEU A 105 -5.44 -12.72 -0.01
C LEU A 105 -6.57 -13.76 -0.06
N ASP A 106 -6.34 -14.94 0.53
CA ASP A 106 -7.39 -15.94 0.72
C ASP A 106 -8.06 -15.79 2.09
N HIS A 107 -9.21 -16.43 2.30
CA HIS A 107 -9.96 -16.37 3.56
C HIS A 107 -9.16 -16.82 4.79
N HIS A 108 -8.19 -17.73 4.60
CA HIS A 108 -7.36 -18.20 5.70
C HIS A 108 -6.35 -17.11 6.10
N GLU A 109 -5.64 -16.52 5.13
CA GLU A 109 -4.71 -15.43 5.39
C GLU A 109 -5.43 -14.17 5.89
N ALA A 110 -6.62 -13.87 5.36
CA ALA A 110 -7.44 -12.75 5.81
C ALA A 110 -7.93 -12.94 7.26
N GLY A 111 -8.34 -14.14 7.64
CA GLY A 111 -8.72 -14.44 9.03
C GLY A 111 -7.56 -14.32 10.04
N LEU A 112 -6.31 -14.33 9.58
CA LEU A 112 -5.15 -14.04 10.44
C LEU A 112 -4.89 -12.54 10.55
N ILE A 113 -5.27 -11.75 9.55
CA ILE A 113 -5.07 -10.29 9.49
C ILE A 113 -6.21 -9.55 10.19
N ASP A 114 -7.40 -10.13 10.23
CA ASP A 114 -8.56 -9.57 10.92
C ASP A 114 -8.22 -9.14 12.36
N GLY A 115 -8.55 -7.90 12.72
CA GLY A 115 -8.30 -7.32 14.03
C GLY A 115 -6.84 -6.97 14.37
N THR A 116 -5.89 -7.14 13.44
CA THR A 116 -4.46 -6.93 13.71
C THR A 116 -3.95 -5.53 13.34
N GLY A 117 -4.78 -4.70 12.72
CA GLY A 117 -4.44 -3.30 12.36
C GLY A 117 -3.54 -3.15 11.13
N HIS A 118 -3.28 -4.23 10.39
CA HIS A 118 -2.63 -4.17 9.08
C HIS A 118 -3.63 -3.74 8.01
N ALA A 119 -3.18 -2.93 7.05
CA ALA A 119 -3.95 -2.61 5.87
C ALA A 119 -3.50 -3.41 4.65
N TYR A 120 -4.44 -3.75 3.77
CA TYR A 120 -4.15 -4.29 2.45
C TYR A 120 -4.02 -3.15 1.43
N GLU A 121 -2.92 -3.06 0.69
CA GLU A 121 -2.75 -2.00 -0.30
C GLU A 121 -2.96 -2.47 -1.75
N ILE A 122 -3.62 -1.61 -2.53
CA ILE A 122 -3.77 -1.73 -3.98
C ILE A 122 -3.11 -0.51 -4.64
N ASN A 123 -2.32 -0.75 -5.67
CA ASN A 123 -1.70 0.32 -6.44
C ASN A 123 -2.47 0.58 -7.75
N THR A 124 -2.90 1.82 -7.97
CA THR A 124 -3.57 2.19 -9.22
C THR A 124 -2.66 2.08 -10.45
N SER A 125 -1.33 2.10 -10.27
CA SER A 125 -0.38 1.78 -11.35
C SER A 125 -0.65 0.42 -12.00
N GLU A 126 -1.21 -0.55 -11.27
CA GLU A 126 -1.58 -1.86 -11.81
C GLU A 126 -2.75 -1.77 -12.80
N LEU A 127 -3.62 -0.76 -12.64
CA LEU A 127 -4.78 -0.48 -13.50
C LEU A 127 -4.40 0.32 -14.76
N LEU A 128 -3.21 0.91 -14.79
CA LEU A 128 -2.68 1.64 -15.95
C LEU A 128 -2.00 0.70 -16.99
N ALA A 129 -2.20 -0.61 -16.88
CA ALA A 129 -1.60 -1.60 -17.76
C ALA A 129 -2.01 -1.39 -19.23
N THR A 130 -1.02 -1.41 -20.14
CA THR A 130 -1.23 -1.17 -21.58
C THR A 130 -1.86 -2.34 -22.33
N SER A 131 -1.91 -3.53 -21.73
CA SER A 131 -2.47 -4.74 -22.36
C SER A 131 -3.87 -5.04 -21.81
N PRO A 132 -4.93 -5.03 -22.65
CA PRO A 132 -6.30 -5.32 -22.21
C PRO A 132 -6.46 -6.69 -21.54
N THR A 133 -5.74 -7.71 -22.02
CA THR A 133 -5.78 -9.06 -21.46
C THR A 133 -5.06 -9.18 -20.13
N ARG A 134 -4.04 -8.33 -19.89
CA ARG A 134 -3.38 -8.21 -18.58
C ARG A 134 -4.29 -7.44 -17.62
N LEU A 135 -4.86 -6.33 -18.07
CA LEU A 135 -5.73 -5.48 -17.26
C LEU A 135 -6.96 -6.25 -16.75
N SER A 136 -7.65 -7.01 -17.61
CA SER A 136 -8.81 -7.81 -17.19
C SER A 136 -8.46 -8.85 -16.12
N LYS A 137 -7.28 -9.47 -16.21
CA LYS A 137 -6.78 -10.41 -15.20
C LYS A 137 -6.45 -9.70 -13.89
N VAL A 138 -5.77 -8.57 -13.95
CA VAL A 138 -5.42 -7.75 -12.77
C VAL A 138 -6.69 -7.32 -12.03
N ILE A 139 -7.66 -6.73 -12.74
CA ILE A 139 -8.95 -6.33 -12.17
C ILE A 139 -9.64 -7.53 -11.51
N SER A 140 -9.70 -8.67 -12.19
CA SER A 140 -10.35 -9.88 -11.64
C SER A 140 -9.68 -10.39 -10.36
N ILE A 141 -8.36 -10.27 -10.25
CA ILE A 141 -7.63 -10.68 -9.05
C ILE A 141 -7.84 -9.68 -7.93
N ILE A 142 -7.71 -8.37 -8.22
CA ILE A 142 -7.92 -7.32 -7.21
C ILE A 142 -9.35 -7.37 -6.66
N LYS A 143 -10.37 -7.54 -7.51
CA LYS A 143 -11.77 -7.71 -7.06
C LYS A 143 -11.95 -8.91 -6.14
N ARG A 144 -11.26 -10.02 -6.39
CA ARG A 144 -11.27 -11.18 -5.50
C ARG A 144 -10.66 -10.83 -4.15
N ASP A 145 -9.48 -10.20 -4.14
CA ASP A 145 -8.79 -9.82 -2.91
C ASP A 145 -9.64 -8.84 -2.09
N LEU A 146 -10.26 -7.85 -2.75
CA LEU A 146 -11.19 -6.89 -2.12
C LEU A 146 -12.42 -7.57 -1.51
N ALA A 147 -13.01 -8.54 -2.20
CA ALA A 147 -14.15 -9.29 -1.68
C ALA A 147 -13.78 -10.12 -0.44
N VAL A 148 -12.52 -10.55 -0.32
CA VAL A 148 -12.00 -11.20 0.89
C VAL A 148 -11.74 -10.16 1.98
N ALA A 149 -11.03 -9.08 1.68
CA ALA A 149 -10.73 -8.01 2.63
C ALA A 149 -12.01 -7.45 3.27
N SER A 150 -13.03 -7.17 2.46
CA SER A 150 -14.33 -6.68 2.92
C SER A 150 -15.07 -7.67 3.84
N ARG A 151 -14.91 -8.99 3.67
CA ARG A 151 -15.55 -10.00 4.53
C ARG A 151 -14.87 -10.18 5.89
N HIS A 152 -13.65 -9.69 6.02
CA HIS A 152 -12.79 -9.82 7.20
C HIS A 152 -12.46 -8.46 7.81
N ASP A 153 -13.21 -7.41 7.45
CA ASP A 153 -13.03 -6.04 7.93
C ASP A 153 -11.58 -5.53 7.84
N ILE A 154 -10.85 -6.00 6.82
CA ILE A 154 -9.46 -5.59 6.59
C ILE A 154 -9.47 -4.22 5.91
N PRO A 155 -8.86 -3.18 6.51
CA PRO A 155 -8.80 -1.86 5.90
C PRO A 155 -7.98 -1.92 4.61
N VAL A 156 -8.47 -1.25 3.56
CA VAL A 156 -7.81 -1.21 2.26
C VAL A 156 -7.24 0.18 2.01
N VAL A 157 -5.98 0.26 1.59
CA VAL A 157 -5.32 1.50 1.17
C VAL A 157 -5.23 1.53 -0.36
N LEU A 158 -5.56 2.68 -0.94
CA LEU A 158 -5.40 2.96 -2.36
C LEU A 158 -4.24 3.93 -2.56
N SER A 159 -3.16 3.45 -3.18
CA SER A 159 -1.96 4.25 -3.45
C SER A 159 -1.74 4.39 -4.96
N SER A 160 -0.92 5.35 -5.38
CA SER A 160 -0.59 5.47 -6.82
C SER A 160 0.31 4.34 -7.29
N GLY A 161 1.27 3.92 -6.45
CA GLY A 161 2.37 3.07 -6.88
C GLY A 161 3.22 3.72 -7.99
N ALA A 162 3.18 5.05 -8.11
CA ALA A 162 3.80 5.76 -9.22
C ALA A 162 5.33 5.66 -9.17
N THR A 163 5.96 5.26 -10.28
CA THR A 163 7.42 5.28 -10.44
C THR A 163 7.93 6.54 -11.13
N THR A 164 7.02 7.33 -11.69
CA THR A 164 7.29 8.58 -12.39
C THR A 164 6.16 9.58 -12.14
N PRO A 165 6.41 10.89 -12.28
CA PRO A 165 5.37 11.92 -12.15
C PRO A 165 4.15 11.66 -13.05
N LEU A 166 4.35 11.13 -14.26
CA LEU A 166 3.28 10.84 -15.22
C LEU A 166 2.30 9.74 -14.78
N MET A 167 2.68 8.93 -13.80
CA MET A 167 1.82 7.89 -13.23
C MET A 167 1.00 8.39 -12.03
N MET A 168 1.27 9.60 -11.53
CA MET A 168 0.49 10.21 -10.44
C MET A 168 -0.84 10.74 -10.96
N ARG A 169 -1.86 10.74 -10.11
CA ARG A 169 -3.19 11.27 -10.39
C ARG A 169 -3.64 12.12 -9.21
N GLU A 170 -4.42 13.16 -9.46
CA GLU A 170 -5.13 13.85 -8.40
C GLU A 170 -6.05 12.89 -7.63
N PRO A 171 -6.32 13.15 -6.33
CA PRO A 171 -7.06 12.20 -5.51
C PRO A 171 -8.42 11.79 -6.09
N ARG A 172 -9.15 12.73 -6.70
CA ARG A 172 -10.45 12.43 -7.35
C ARG A 172 -10.32 11.46 -8.52
N ALA A 173 -9.27 11.59 -9.33
CA ALA A 173 -9.02 10.67 -10.43
C ALA A 173 -8.53 9.31 -9.89
N LEU A 174 -7.77 9.30 -8.79
CA LEU A 174 -7.35 8.08 -8.11
C LEU A 174 -8.56 7.28 -7.59
N THR A 175 -9.48 7.94 -6.89
CA THR A 175 -10.71 7.31 -6.37
C THR A 175 -11.65 6.89 -7.49
N ALA A 176 -11.75 7.66 -8.58
CA ALA A 176 -12.54 7.29 -9.75
C ALA A 176 -12.03 5.98 -10.39
N LEU A 177 -10.73 5.70 -10.38
CA LEU A 177 -10.20 4.41 -10.87
C LEU A 177 -10.66 3.22 -10.02
N ALA A 178 -10.95 3.43 -8.73
CA ALA A 178 -11.47 2.39 -7.85
C ALA A 178 -12.87 1.89 -8.28
N THR A 179 -13.62 2.68 -9.04
CA THR A 179 -14.93 2.24 -9.59
C THR A 179 -14.79 1.05 -10.54
N LEU A 180 -13.63 0.88 -11.20
CA LEU A 180 -13.32 -0.31 -12.01
C LEU A 180 -13.29 -1.60 -11.17
N LEU A 181 -13.14 -1.46 -9.86
CA LEU A 181 -13.02 -2.54 -8.88
C LEU A 181 -14.34 -2.81 -8.14
N ASP A 182 -15.45 -2.22 -8.59
CA ASP A 182 -16.78 -2.29 -7.94
C ASP A 182 -16.77 -1.74 -6.50
N ILE A 183 -15.91 -0.75 -6.23
CA ILE A 183 -15.84 -0.05 -4.95
C ILE A 183 -16.73 1.20 -5.01
N ASP A 184 -17.50 1.46 -3.95
CA ASP A 184 -18.30 2.67 -3.82
C ASP A 184 -17.43 3.92 -3.64
N GLU A 185 -17.94 5.07 -4.06
CA GLU A 185 -17.16 6.31 -4.07
C GLU A 185 -16.72 6.76 -2.67
N ASP A 186 -17.56 6.57 -1.66
CA ASP A 186 -17.30 6.98 -0.29
C ASP A 186 -16.13 6.17 0.30
N TYR A 187 -16.19 4.84 0.18
CA TYR A 187 -15.13 3.94 0.63
C TYR A 187 -13.87 4.10 -0.21
N ALA A 188 -13.97 4.25 -1.54
CA ALA A 188 -12.81 4.53 -2.38
C ALA A 188 -12.06 5.79 -1.92
N ALA A 189 -12.80 6.82 -1.50
CA ALA A 189 -12.19 8.02 -0.96
C ALA A 189 -11.64 7.80 0.47
N ASP A 190 -12.22 6.95 1.31
CA ASP A 190 -11.62 6.58 2.60
C ASP A 190 -10.31 5.78 2.43
N MET A 191 -10.24 4.90 1.43
CA MET A 191 -9.03 4.14 1.06
C MET A 191 -7.85 5.04 0.68
N ALA A 192 -8.12 6.26 0.19
CA ALA A 192 -7.11 7.24 -0.22
C ALA A 192 -7.02 8.45 0.74
N SER A 193 -7.72 8.45 1.87
CA SER A 193 -7.70 9.54 2.86
C SER A 193 -7.66 9.02 4.29
N THR A 194 -8.81 8.75 4.89
CA THR A 194 -8.97 8.42 6.32
C THR A 194 -8.12 7.21 6.74
N ILE A 195 -8.09 6.14 5.93
CA ILE A 195 -7.34 4.92 6.25
C ILE A 195 -5.81 5.19 6.21
N PRO A 196 -5.23 5.70 5.11
CA PRO A 196 -3.80 5.99 5.08
C PRO A 196 -3.37 7.10 6.05
N GLU A 197 -4.22 8.09 6.33
CA GLU A 197 -3.96 9.13 7.34
C GLU A 197 -3.82 8.53 8.75
N ALA A 198 -4.77 7.68 9.14
CA ALA A 198 -4.72 6.99 10.45
C ALA A 198 -3.46 6.12 10.62
N ILE A 199 -2.96 5.51 9.53
CA ILE A 199 -1.70 4.75 9.55
C ILE A 199 -0.51 5.69 9.85
N LEU A 200 -0.44 6.84 9.18
CA LEU A 200 0.63 7.81 9.42
C LEU A 200 0.60 8.38 10.84
N GLU A 201 -0.58 8.77 11.34
CA GLU A 201 -0.74 9.31 12.69
C GLU A 201 -0.31 8.31 13.76
N ARG A 202 -0.80 7.06 13.66
CA ARG A 202 -0.40 5.96 14.55
C ARG A 202 1.11 5.76 14.55
N ASN A 203 1.72 5.78 13.37
CA ASN A 203 3.13 5.49 13.21
C ASN A 203 4.02 6.62 13.71
N HIS A 204 3.59 7.87 13.52
CA HIS A 204 4.26 9.04 14.07
C HIS A 204 4.30 9.00 15.60
N ALA A 205 3.14 8.80 16.24
CA ALA A 205 3.04 8.69 17.70
C ALA A 205 3.99 7.59 18.24
N ARG A 206 4.05 6.45 17.55
CA ARG A 206 4.92 5.34 17.93
C ARG A 206 6.42 5.63 17.80
N LEU A 207 6.82 6.49 16.86
CA LEU A 207 8.22 6.92 16.70
C LEU A 207 8.61 7.99 17.73
N GLU A 208 7.65 8.75 18.25
CA GLU A 208 7.87 9.75 19.30
C GLU A 208 7.93 9.14 20.72
N GLU A 209 7.13 8.11 20.99
CA GLU A 209 7.03 7.47 22.32
C GLU A 209 8.23 6.57 22.69
N GLU A 210 8.95 6.02 21.71
CA GLU A 210 10.04 5.07 21.93
C GLU A 210 11.40 5.56 21.39
N PRO A 211 12.17 6.36 22.17
CA PRO A 211 13.53 6.77 21.78
C PRO A 211 14.52 5.60 21.57
#